data_AF-A0A7M3MLG7-F1
#
_entry.id   AF-A0A7M3MLG7-F1
#
_cell.length_a   1.000
_cell.length_b   1.000
_cell.length_c   1.000
_cell.angle_alpha   90.00
_cell.angle_beta   90.00
_cell.angle_gamma   90.00
#
_symmetry.space_group_name_H-M   'P 1'
#
loop_
_entity.id
_entity.type
_entity.pdbx_description
1 polymer ?
#
loop_
_entity_poly.entity_id
_entity_poly.type
_entity_poly.pdbx_seq_one_letter_code
_entity_poly.pdbx_strand_id
1 'polypeptide(L)'
;MSASGIFTTVRHWWGEQVLAILDEAGPSAARQVQRGQALARRGAVEDLTLLPGAVRGRVSEDRVSPYQVEIGWPEVGEAGWARAIPELAASLRPTASLLEGQLSSALVDSLAAAGIEVVPAFEELSPRCTCREREAWCRHAVAVHTLA
;
A
#
# COMPACT_ATOMS: atom_id res chain seq x y z
N MET A 1 -35.28 11.54 0.00
CA MET A 1 -34.07 11.29 -0.82
C MET A 1 -32.91 11.93 -0.10
N SER A 2 -32.11 11.15 0.63
CA SER A 2 -30.76 11.53 1.07
C SER A 2 -29.98 10.25 1.28
N ALA A 3 -29.10 9.94 0.33
CA ALA A 3 -28.16 8.84 0.41
C ALA A 3 -26.98 9.27 1.28
N SER A 4 -27.00 8.87 2.55
CA SER A 4 -25.85 8.94 3.46
C SER A 4 -25.50 7.53 3.89
N GLY A 5 -24.39 7.01 3.37
CA GLY A 5 -23.85 5.71 3.73
C GLY A 5 -23.20 5.07 2.52
N ILE A 6 -21.88 4.85 2.58
CA ILE A 6 -21.10 3.74 1.95
C ILE A 6 -19.58 4.06 1.93
N PHE A 7 -19.13 5.32 2.04
CA PHE A 7 -17.71 5.66 1.80
C PHE A 7 -16.70 5.53 2.96
N THR A 8 -17.05 4.99 4.14
CA THR A 8 -16.12 5.00 5.30
C THR A 8 -15.30 3.72 5.50
N THR A 9 -15.66 2.60 4.87
CA THR A 9 -15.10 1.28 5.25
C THR A 9 -13.75 0.96 4.59
N VAL A 10 -13.47 1.48 3.40
CA VAL A 10 -12.20 1.23 2.67
C VAL A 10 -10.98 1.79 3.42
N ARG A 11 -11.20 2.89 4.16
CA ARG A 11 -10.13 3.60 4.86
C ARG A 11 -9.61 2.92 6.13
N HIS A 12 -10.26 1.86 6.61
CA HIS A 12 -9.85 1.15 7.83
C HIS A 12 -9.02 -0.10 7.53
N TRP A 13 -9.55 -1.07 6.77
CA TRP A 13 -8.83 -2.34 6.58
C TRP A 13 -7.52 -2.19 5.77
N TRP A 14 -7.57 -1.57 4.58
CA TRP A 14 -6.36 -1.41 3.76
C TRP A 14 -5.30 -0.56 4.46
N GLY A 15 -5.71 0.54 5.08
CA GLY A 15 -4.81 1.38 5.86
C GLY A 15 -4.16 0.63 7.03
N GLU A 16 -4.90 -0.26 7.71
CA GLU A 16 -4.34 -1.15 8.74
C GLU A 16 -3.33 -2.13 8.15
N GLN A 17 -3.61 -2.75 7.00
CA GLN A 17 -2.66 -3.67 6.34
C GLN A 17 -1.38 -2.97 5.89
N VAL A 18 -1.50 -1.81 5.24
CA VAL A 18 -0.35 -1.01 4.82
C VAL A 18 0.51 -0.61 6.01
N LEU A 19 -0.09 -0.24 7.14
CA LEU A 19 0.69 0.08 8.34
C LEU A 19 1.33 -1.16 8.97
N ALA A 20 0.63 -2.29 8.98
CA ALA A 20 1.11 -3.55 9.58
C ALA A 20 2.37 -4.09 8.91
N ILE A 21 2.54 -3.88 7.59
CA ILE A 21 3.77 -4.30 6.87
C ILE A 21 5.03 -3.68 7.52
N LEU A 22 4.95 -2.44 8.02
CA LEU A 22 6.11 -1.79 8.66
C LEU A 22 6.45 -2.37 10.03
N ASP A 23 5.51 -3.06 10.68
CA ASP A 23 5.77 -3.72 11.96
C ASP A 23 6.68 -4.95 11.78
N GLU A 24 6.68 -5.57 10.59
CA GLU A 24 7.55 -6.69 10.21
C GLU A 24 9.03 -6.27 10.08
N ALA A 25 9.30 -4.98 9.86
CA ALA A 25 10.66 -4.43 9.80
C ALA A 25 11.45 -4.57 11.12
N GLY A 26 10.75 -4.86 12.22
CA GLY A 26 11.32 -5.13 13.52
C GLY A 26 11.84 -3.90 14.30
N PRO A 27 12.33 -4.11 15.53
CA PRO A 27 12.64 -3.00 16.45
C PRO A 27 13.75 -2.05 15.98
N SER A 28 14.67 -2.53 15.14
CA SER A 28 15.75 -1.70 14.58
C SER A 28 15.24 -0.62 13.63
N ALA A 29 14.10 -0.85 12.97
CA ALA A 29 13.48 0.09 12.05
C ALA A 29 12.52 1.08 12.75
N ALA A 30 12.10 0.82 13.99
CA ALA A 30 11.07 1.56 14.71
C ALA A 30 11.29 3.09 14.71
N ARG A 31 12.55 3.52 14.90
CA ARG A 31 12.89 4.96 14.85
C ARG A 31 12.64 5.58 13.48
N GLN A 32 12.96 4.87 12.39
CA GLN A 32 12.73 5.37 11.04
C GLN A 32 11.23 5.35 10.70
N VAL A 33 10.50 4.33 11.16
CA VAL A 33 9.05 4.24 11.05
C VAL A 33 8.38 5.46 11.68
N GLN A 34 8.70 5.77 12.94
CA GLN A 34 8.12 6.93 13.63
C GLN A 34 8.43 8.26 12.92
N ARG A 35 9.67 8.43 12.44
CA ARG A 35 10.08 9.65 11.72
C ARG A 35 9.36 9.77 10.38
N GLY A 36 9.27 8.70 9.61
CA GLY A 36 8.59 8.71 8.31
C GLY A 36 7.10 8.95 8.45
N GLN A 37 6.43 8.33 9.43
CA GLN A 37 5.03 8.63 9.72
C GLN A 37 4.82 10.10 10.14
N ALA A 38 5.78 10.69 10.86
CA ALA A 38 5.73 12.12 11.18
C ALA A 38 5.87 13.01 9.92
N LEU A 39 6.69 12.61 8.94
CA LEU A 39 6.79 13.27 7.64
C LEU A 39 5.46 13.18 6.86
N ALA A 40 4.84 11.99 6.82
CA ALA A 40 3.55 11.79 6.19
C ALA A 40 2.47 12.68 6.81
N ARG A 41 2.35 12.67 8.15
CA ARG A 41 1.35 13.46 8.90
C ARG A 41 1.47 14.97 8.71
N ARG A 42 2.67 15.49 8.50
CA ARG A 42 2.89 16.94 8.28
C ARG A 42 2.72 17.37 6.81
N GLY A 43 2.32 16.45 5.92
CA GLY A 43 2.13 16.75 4.50
C GLY A 43 3.43 16.91 3.71
N ALA A 44 4.51 16.23 4.11
CA ALA A 44 5.80 16.33 3.42
C ALA A 44 5.87 15.51 2.11
N VAL A 45 4.86 14.66 1.84
CA VAL A 45 4.81 13.83 0.63
C VAL A 45 3.99 14.55 -0.44
N GLU A 46 4.60 14.70 -1.61
CA GLU A 46 4.05 15.33 -2.80
C GLU A 46 4.00 14.30 -3.95
N ASP A 47 3.10 14.52 -4.92
CA ASP A 47 2.98 13.73 -6.15
C ASP A 47 2.92 12.20 -5.94
N LEU A 48 2.18 11.77 -4.91
CA LEU A 48 1.97 10.35 -4.66
C LEU A 48 1.22 9.71 -5.84
N THR A 49 1.84 8.74 -6.49
CA THR A 49 1.31 8.05 -7.66
C THR A 49 1.35 6.55 -7.44
N LEU A 50 0.20 5.90 -7.47
CA LEU A 50 0.08 4.45 -7.47
C LEU A 50 0.11 3.93 -8.91
N LEU A 51 0.95 2.93 -9.15
CA LEU A 51 1.14 2.23 -10.41
C LEU A 51 0.94 0.73 -10.15
N PRO A 52 0.64 -0.08 -11.19
CA PRO A 52 0.86 -1.51 -11.10
C PRO A 52 2.28 -1.79 -10.61
N GLY A 53 2.42 -2.56 -9.54
CA GLY A 53 3.72 -2.97 -9.00
C GLY A 53 4.54 -1.89 -8.31
N ALA A 54 4.06 -0.65 -8.16
CA ALA A 54 4.83 0.39 -7.47
C ALA A 54 4.01 1.55 -6.94
N VAL A 55 4.52 2.20 -5.88
CA VAL A 55 4.13 3.55 -5.49
C VAL A 55 5.32 4.49 -5.63
N ARG A 56 5.07 5.68 -6.19
CA ARG A 56 6.05 6.75 -6.32
C ARG A 56 5.60 7.96 -5.51
N GLY A 57 6.56 8.69 -4.97
CA GLY A 57 6.30 9.96 -4.29
C GLY A 57 7.54 10.82 -4.22
N ARG A 58 7.34 12.11 -3.95
CA ARG A 58 8.41 13.07 -3.66
C ARG A 58 8.29 13.51 -2.21
N VAL A 59 9.39 13.58 -1.48
CA VAL A 59 9.37 13.98 -0.06
C VAL A 59 10.18 15.25 0.16
N SER A 60 9.48 16.30 0.59
CA SER A 60 10.04 17.62 0.86
C SER A 60 10.49 17.74 2.32
N GLU A 61 11.74 18.12 2.52
CA GLU A 61 12.36 18.36 3.83
C GLU A 61 13.36 19.52 3.68
N ASP A 62 14.56 19.40 4.21
CA ASP A 62 15.52 20.51 4.35
C ASP A 62 16.27 20.84 3.04
N ARG A 63 15.82 20.28 1.90
CA ARG A 63 16.50 20.43 0.60
C ARG A 63 15.66 21.25 -0.37
N VAL A 64 16.36 22.01 -1.20
CA VAL A 64 15.76 22.76 -2.32
C VAL A 64 15.03 21.84 -3.30
N SER A 65 15.56 20.63 -3.53
CA SER A 65 14.89 19.59 -4.32
C SER A 65 14.36 18.48 -3.43
N PRO A 66 13.08 18.07 -3.57
CA PRO A 66 12.51 16.93 -2.87
C PRO A 66 13.22 15.61 -3.20
N TYR A 67 13.21 14.68 -2.25
CA TYR A 67 13.70 13.32 -2.46
C TYR A 67 12.70 12.52 -3.29
N GLN A 68 13.15 11.90 -4.36
CA GLN A 68 12.35 10.93 -5.11
C GLN A 68 12.40 9.57 -4.41
N VAL A 69 11.21 8.97 -4.25
CA VAL A 69 10.99 7.68 -3.62
C VAL A 69 10.14 6.81 -4.56
N GLU A 70 10.53 5.55 -4.69
CA GLU A 70 9.77 4.51 -5.36
C GLU A 70 9.79 3.26 -4.48
N ILE A 71 8.65 2.63 -4.27
CA ILE A 71 8.55 1.35 -3.56
C ILE A 71 7.86 0.39 -4.52
N GLY A 72 8.59 -0.62 -4.97
CA GLY A 72 8.07 -1.64 -5.88
C GLY A 72 7.64 -2.91 -5.15
N TRP A 73 6.77 -3.70 -5.78
CA TRP A 73 6.36 -5.04 -5.36
C TRP A 73 6.03 -5.92 -6.57
N PRO A 74 5.98 -7.26 -6.42
CA PRO A 74 5.63 -8.16 -7.51
C PRO A 74 4.23 -7.87 -8.06
N GLU A 75 4.12 -7.82 -9.39
CA GLU A 75 2.81 -7.72 -10.05
C GLU A 75 2.18 -9.10 -10.24
N VAL A 76 0.86 -9.14 -10.09
CA VAL A 76 0.08 -10.32 -10.45
C VAL A 76 0.06 -10.45 -11.98
N GLY A 77 0.68 -11.51 -12.48
CA GLY A 77 0.69 -11.81 -13.91
C GLY A 77 -0.68 -12.24 -14.45
N GLU A 78 -0.81 -12.23 -15.78
CA GLU A 78 -2.04 -12.58 -16.51
C GLU A 78 -2.61 -13.95 -16.09
N ALA A 79 -1.74 -14.94 -15.87
CA ALA A 79 -2.14 -16.27 -15.42
C ALA A 79 -2.78 -16.27 -14.01
N GLY A 80 -2.38 -15.36 -13.13
CA GLY A 80 -3.01 -15.17 -11.82
C GLY A 80 -4.43 -14.63 -11.96
N TRP A 81 -4.57 -13.55 -12.75
CA TRP A 81 -5.88 -12.95 -13.04
C TRP A 81 -6.83 -13.91 -13.76
N ALA A 82 -6.34 -14.72 -14.69
CA ALA A 82 -7.12 -15.72 -15.41
C ALA A 82 -7.73 -16.78 -14.47
N ARG A 83 -7.08 -17.07 -13.33
CA ARG A 83 -7.63 -17.95 -12.29
C ARG A 83 -8.60 -17.23 -11.36
N ALA A 84 -8.29 -16.00 -10.96
CA ALA A 84 -9.07 -15.29 -9.96
C ALA A 84 -10.40 -14.74 -10.47
N ILE A 85 -10.45 -14.23 -11.71
CA ILE A 85 -11.66 -13.61 -12.25
C ILE A 85 -12.87 -14.58 -12.23
N PRO A 86 -12.76 -15.85 -12.68
CA PRO A 86 -13.86 -16.80 -12.59
C PRO A 86 -14.34 -17.06 -11.15
N GLU A 87 -13.43 -17.21 -10.20
CA GLU A 87 -13.76 -17.45 -8.78
C GLU A 87 -14.51 -16.27 -8.16
N LEU A 88 -14.07 -15.05 -8.46
CA LEU A 88 -14.75 -13.83 -8.01
C LEU A 88 -16.14 -13.71 -8.60
N ALA A 89 -16.28 -13.99 -9.91
CA ALA A 89 -17.56 -13.93 -10.61
C ALA A 89 -18.57 -15.00 -10.14
N ALA A 90 -18.09 -16.13 -9.60
CA ALA A 90 -18.94 -17.20 -9.08
C ALA A 90 -19.59 -16.84 -7.72
N SER A 91 -19.10 -15.80 -7.03
CA SER A 91 -19.57 -15.41 -5.71
C SER A 91 -20.16 -14.00 -5.68
N LEU A 92 -21.40 -13.88 -5.19
CA LEU A 92 -22.11 -12.60 -5.09
C LEU A 92 -21.45 -11.63 -4.10
N ARG A 93 -20.81 -12.13 -3.03
CA ARG A 93 -20.23 -11.29 -1.98
C ARG A 93 -18.96 -10.54 -2.43
N PRO A 94 -17.91 -11.20 -2.96
CA PRO A 94 -16.75 -10.51 -3.53
C PRO A 94 -17.13 -9.54 -4.65
N THR A 95 -18.06 -9.96 -5.52
CA THR A 95 -18.56 -9.12 -6.62
C THR A 95 -19.24 -7.85 -6.11
N ALA A 96 -20.11 -7.95 -5.11
CA ALA A 96 -20.76 -6.78 -4.50
C ALA A 96 -19.73 -5.84 -3.83
N SER A 97 -18.74 -6.39 -3.11
CA SER A 97 -17.66 -5.59 -2.52
C SER A 97 -16.87 -4.81 -3.58
N LEU A 98 -16.53 -5.44 -4.71
CA LEU A 98 -15.85 -4.76 -5.82
C LEU A 98 -16.68 -3.61 -6.40
N LEU A 99 -17.99 -3.81 -6.58
CA LEU A 99 -18.90 -2.78 -7.08
C LEU A 99 -19.02 -1.58 -6.13
N GLU A 100 -18.85 -1.81 -4.84
CA GLU A 100 -18.82 -0.78 -3.80
C GLU A 100 -17.42 -0.15 -3.63
N GLY A 101 -16.42 -0.61 -4.38
CA GLY A 101 -15.03 -0.18 -4.27
C GLY A 101 -14.38 -0.61 -2.94
N GLN A 102 -14.86 -1.68 -2.32
CA GLN A 102 -14.41 -2.18 -1.03
C GLN A 102 -13.53 -3.44 -1.16
N LEU A 103 -12.39 -3.43 -0.48
CA LEU A 103 -11.58 -4.62 -0.23
C LEU A 103 -12.07 -5.33 1.03
N SER A 104 -13.15 -6.11 0.90
CA SER A 104 -13.67 -6.91 2.02
C SER A 104 -12.79 -8.13 2.29
N SER A 105 -12.79 -8.64 3.52
CA SER A 105 -12.06 -9.88 3.85
C SER A 105 -12.47 -11.04 2.94
N ALA A 106 -13.77 -11.18 2.64
CA ALA A 106 -14.26 -12.22 1.74
C ALA A 106 -13.69 -12.11 0.31
N LEU A 107 -13.48 -10.88 -0.19
CA LEU A 107 -12.83 -10.66 -1.48
C LEU A 107 -11.34 -11.03 -1.40
N VAL A 108 -10.65 -10.61 -0.35
CA VAL A 108 -9.23 -10.91 -0.11
C VAL A 108 -9.00 -12.42 0.00
N ASP A 109 -9.83 -13.12 0.77
CA ASP A 109 -9.77 -14.58 0.93
C ASP A 109 -9.99 -15.30 -0.41
N SER A 110 -10.91 -14.80 -1.24
CA SER A 110 -11.18 -15.37 -2.57
C SER A 110 -10.01 -15.16 -3.53
N LEU A 111 -9.36 -14.00 -3.48
CA LEU A 111 -8.15 -13.71 -4.24
C LEU A 111 -6.99 -14.61 -3.79
N ALA A 112 -6.80 -14.76 -2.48
CA ALA A 112 -5.78 -15.64 -1.91
C ALA A 112 -5.98 -17.11 -2.31
N ALA A 113 -7.22 -17.60 -2.31
CA ALA A 113 -7.55 -18.95 -2.79
C ALA A 113 -7.20 -19.16 -4.28
N ALA A 114 -7.22 -18.10 -5.09
CA ALA A 114 -6.79 -18.12 -6.48
C ALA A 114 -5.26 -17.93 -6.67
N GLY A 115 -4.51 -17.79 -5.58
CA GLY A 115 -3.07 -17.54 -5.56
C GLY A 115 -2.70 -16.09 -5.83
N ILE A 116 -3.59 -15.14 -5.55
CA ILE A 116 -3.31 -13.71 -5.57
C ILE A 116 -3.24 -13.19 -4.14
N GLU A 117 -2.04 -12.83 -3.69
CA GLU A 117 -1.85 -12.12 -2.44
C GLU A 117 -2.11 -10.63 -2.65
N VAL A 118 -3.04 -10.07 -1.88
CA VAL A 118 -3.47 -8.67 -1.99
C VAL A 118 -2.51 -7.75 -1.24
N VAL A 119 -1.98 -8.23 -0.13
CA VAL A 119 -1.03 -7.51 0.73
C VAL A 119 0.34 -8.18 0.51
N PRO A 120 1.32 -7.48 -0.08
CA PRO A 120 2.66 -8.03 -0.23
C PRO A 120 3.35 -8.17 1.13
N ALA A 121 4.24 -9.15 1.26
CA ALA A 121 5.08 -9.27 2.45
C ALA A 121 6.14 -8.16 2.50
N PHE A 122 6.65 -7.85 3.69
CA PHE A 122 7.65 -6.79 3.85
C PHE A 122 8.91 -7.01 3.00
N GLU A 123 9.38 -8.25 2.88
CA GLU A 123 10.56 -8.62 2.08
C GLU A 123 10.36 -8.49 0.57
N GLU A 124 9.11 -8.48 0.09
CA GLU A 124 8.78 -8.31 -1.33
C GLU A 124 8.82 -6.83 -1.73
N LEU A 125 8.71 -5.93 -0.75
CA LEU A 125 8.79 -4.51 -0.98
C LEU A 125 10.23 -4.06 -1.25
N SER A 126 10.40 -3.35 -2.35
CA SER A 126 11.70 -2.87 -2.83
C SER A 126 11.76 -1.34 -2.80
N PRO A 127 11.98 -0.72 -1.62
CA PRO A 127 12.07 0.73 -1.51
C PRO A 127 13.39 1.26 -2.08
N ARG A 128 13.28 2.33 -2.87
CA ARG A 128 14.39 3.11 -3.42
C ARG A 128 14.16 4.57 -3.08
N CYS A 129 15.21 5.24 -2.62
CA CYS A 129 15.16 6.66 -2.29
C CYS A 129 16.46 7.33 -2.72
N THR A 130 16.35 8.56 -3.21
CA THR A 130 17.50 9.42 -3.59
C THR A 130 18.24 10.03 -2.38
N CYS A 131 17.86 9.67 -1.15
CA CYS A 131 18.53 10.13 0.06
C CYS A 131 19.89 9.42 0.30
N ARG A 132 20.65 9.92 1.28
CA ARG A 132 21.97 9.38 1.63
C ARG A 132 21.93 8.37 2.78
N GLU A 133 20.74 7.99 3.25
CA GLU A 133 20.59 6.92 4.25
C GLU A 133 20.99 5.58 3.64
N ARG A 134 21.55 4.69 4.47
CA ARG A 134 22.03 3.38 4.02
C ARG A 134 20.95 2.31 4.11
N GLU A 135 19.97 2.54 4.98
CA GLU A 135 18.81 1.70 5.16
C GLU A 135 17.85 1.88 3.98
N ALA A 136 17.43 0.78 3.34
CA ALA A 136 16.46 0.81 2.25
C ALA A 136 15.14 1.47 2.72
N TRP A 137 14.70 1.09 3.92
CA TRP A 137 13.58 1.71 4.64
C TRP A 137 13.99 2.98 5.41
N CYS A 138 14.49 3.97 4.67
CA CYS A 138 14.72 5.30 5.23
C CYS A 138 13.39 5.99 5.60
N ARG A 139 13.46 7.08 6.40
CA ARG A 139 12.26 7.84 6.79
C ARG A 139 11.40 8.32 5.60
N HIS A 140 12.01 8.58 4.44
CA HIS A 140 11.27 9.03 3.24
C HIS A 140 10.50 7.90 2.59
N ALA A 141 11.09 6.70 2.51
CA ALA A 141 10.40 5.49 2.03
C ALA A 141 9.22 5.16 2.94
N VAL A 142 9.43 5.18 4.26
CA VAL A 142 8.35 5.04 5.25
C VAL A 142 7.26 6.08 5.04
N ALA A 143 7.61 7.35 4.81
CA ALA A 143 6.63 8.42 4.63
C ALA A 143 5.73 8.18 3.42
N VAL A 144 6.30 7.76 2.29
CA VAL A 144 5.54 7.40 1.08
C VAL A 144 4.69 6.17 1.32
N HIS A 145 5.26 5.12 1.91
CA HIS A 145 4.53 3.89 2.24
C HIS A 145 3.33 4.14 3.15
N THR A 146 3.46 5.03 4.14
CA THR A 146 2.40 5.39 5.09
C THR A 146 1.16 5.99 4.41
N LEU A 147 1.31 6.53 3.19
CA LEU A 147 0.23 7.20 2.45
C LEU A 147 -0.24 6.43 1.22
N ALA A 148 0.40 5.29 0.90
CA ALA A 148 0.01 4.40 -0.20
C ALA A 148 -1.33 3.72 0.08
#